data_AF-A0A7S2G673-F1
#
_entry.id   AF-A0A7S2G673-F1
#
_cell.length_a   1.000
_cell.length_b   1.000
_cell.length_c   1.000
_cell.angle_alpha   90.00
_cell.angle_beta   90.00
_cell.angle_gamma   90.00
#
_symmetry.space_group_name_H-M   'P 1'
#
loop_
_entity.id
_entity.type
_entity.pdbx_description
1 polymer ?
#
loop_
_entity_poly.entity_id
_entity_poly.type
_entity_poly.pdbx_seq_one_letter_code
_entity_poly.pdbx_strand_id
1 'polypeptide(L)'
;MLLALLTAVGASILNNATTHSDFFGVRPLGSPAAYIKTTPVGNYPEGFAEESYNGYEGEISGSGHSLTVRGNVRTYWVKDVEKHDWSQIRYKALDLRGKSLRFTADVSRVGCACNAALYLVGMPSGGHGGSSGYCDIQGVGDRECLEIDLLEGNRKAIQTTLHTQTGKKADGTCNQYGCAVNWGKSSQEHYGTASMIDSGRPYEVDAAFDQDGHMTVRLGQDGTWHSCAPQRLNVID
;
A
#
# COMPACT_ATOMS: atom_id res chain seq x y z
N MET A 1 -13.68 4.41 7.64
CA MET A 1 -12.55 4.16 8.56
C MET A 1 -11.44 3.52 7.73
N LEU A 2 -10.30 4.19 7.58
CA LEU A 2 -9.21 3.75 6.71
C LEU A 2 -8.25 2.86 7.49
N LEU A 3 -7.79 1.77 6.88
CA LEU A 3 -6.89 0.81 7.50
C LEU A 3 -5.60 0.74 6.69
N ALA A 4 -4.46 0.69 7.38
CA ALA A 4 -3.16 0.64 6.74
C ALA A 4 -2.74 -0.78 6.39
N LEU A 5 -2.43 -0.96 5.11
CA LEU A 5 -1.94 -2.20 4.53
C LEU A 5 -0.58 -1.92 3.89
N LEU A 6 0.36 -2.81 4.14
CA LEU A 6 1.63 -2.84 3.41
C LEU A 6 1.63 -4.12 2.60
N THR A 7 1.89 -4.03 1.30
CA THR A 7 2.15 -5.21 0.47
C THR A 7 3.49 -5.07 -0.23
N ALA A 8 4.23 -6.16 -0.30
CA ALA A 8 5.22 -6.31 -1.35
C ALA A 8 4.65 -7.34 -2.32
N VAL A 9 4.46 -6.94 -3.57
CA VAL A 9 4.12 -7.84 -4.65
C VAL A 9 5.36 -7.97 -5.54
N GLY A 10 6.01 -9.12 -5.45
CA GLY A 10 7.02 -9.58 -6.40
C GLY A 10 6.41 -9.84 -7.78
N ALA A 11 7.13 -9.42 -8.82
CA ALA A 11 6.70 -9.45 -10.22
C ALA A 11 6.04 -10.77 -10.64
N SER A 12 4.83 -10.68 -11.18
CA SER A 12 4.44 -11.54 -12.30
C SER A 12 4.86 -10.81 -13.57
N ILE A 13 5.84 -11.36 -14.27
CA ILE A 13 6.27 -10.88 -15.59
C ILE A 13 5.08 -11.00 -16.53
N LEU A 14 4.56 -9.90 -17.08
CA LEU A 14 3.85 -9.94 -18.36
C LEU A 14 4.24 -8.75 -19.23
N ASN A 15 4.78 -9.11 -20.38
CA ASN A 15 5.04 -8.22 -21.50
C ASN A 15 3.74 -7.56 -21.99
N ASN A 16 3.90 -6.39 -22.60
CA ASN A 16 2.93 -5.56 -23.30
C ASN A 16 2.13 -4.54 -22.48
N ALA A 17 2.36 -3.28 -22.88
CA ALA A 17 1.57 -2.12 -22.55
C ALA A 17 0.13 -2.31 -23.02
N THR A 18 -0.79 -2.61 -22.09
CA THR A 18 -2.22 -2.26 -22.12
C THR A 18 -2.84 -2.70 -20.79
N THR A 19 -3.76 -1.87 -20.27
CA THR A 19 -4.64 -2.08 -19.10
C THR A 19 -3.99 -2.16 -17.70
N HIS A 20 -4.17 -1.08 -16.93
CA HIS A 20 -3.85 -0.94 -15.49
C HIS A 20 -4.74 -1.78 -14.55
N SER A 21 -5.52 -2.74 -15.06
CA SER A 21 -6.54 -3.50 -14.32
C SER A 21 -6.05 -4.81 -13.69
N ASP A 22 -4.82 -5.24 -13.96
CA ASP A 22 -4.41 -6.63 -13.70
C ASP A 22 -3.40 -6.76 -12.53
N PHE A 23 -3.20 -5.71 -11.74
CA PHE A 23 -2.19 -5.71 -10.66
C PHE A 23 -2.62 -6.47 -9.39
N PHE A 24 -3.90 -6.79 -9.23
CA PHE A 24 -4.40 -7.54 -8.07
C PHE A 24 -5.32 -8.67 -8.54
N GLY A 25 -4.71 -9.82 -8.85
CA GLY A 25 -5.39 -11.01 -9.33
C GLY A 25 -6.27 -11.67 -8.27
N VAL A 26 -7.32 -12.33 -8.76
CA VAL A 26 -8.28 -13.12 -8.00
C VAL A 26 -7.60 -14.35 -7.39
N ARG A 27 -7.76 -14.55 -6.07
CA ARG A 27 -7.38 -15.79 -5.39
C ARG A 27 -8.43 -16.88 -5.70
N PRO A 28 -8.04 -18.10 -6.12
CA PRO A 28 -8.92 -19.25 -5.94
C PRO A 28 -9.16 -19.43 -4.42
N LEU A 29 -10.39 -19.76 -4.03
CA LEU A 29 -10.80 -20.07 -2.66
C LEU A 29 -10.04 -21.31 -2.15
N GLY A 30 -8.79 -21.13 -1.73
CA GLY A 30 -8.06 -22.09 -0.92
C GLY A 30 -8.50 -21.96 0.54
N SER A 31 -8.64 -23.10 1.22
CA SER A 31 -9.08 -23.20 2.61
C SER A 31 -8.42 -22.16 3.51
N PRO A 32 -9.15 -21.58 4.48
CA PRO A 32 -8.58 -20.69 5.49
C PRO A 32 -7.33 -21.30 6.12
N ALA A 33 -6.21 -20.58 6.10
CA ALA A 33 -5.10 -20.94 6.97
C ALA A 33 -5.59 -20.75 8.42
N ALA A 34 -5.68 -21.82 9.19
CA ALA A 34 -6.13 -21.78 10.59
C ALA A 34 -5.14 -21.05 11.51
N TYR A 35 -3.93 -20.78 11.04
CA TYR A 35 -2.89 -20.05 11.77
C TYR A 35 -2.32 -18.94 10.88
N ILE A 36 -2.34 -17.72 11.40
CA ILE A 36 -1.80 -16.51 10.76
C ILE A 36 -0.49 -16.17 11.44
N LYS A 37 0.57 -16.05 10.64
CA LYS A 37 1.82 -15.51 11.12
C LYS A 37 1.65 -14.01 11.40
N THR A 38 2.10 -13.57 12.55
CA THR A 38 2.14 -12.16 12.94
C THR A 38 3.57 -11.78 13.31
N THR A 39 3.93 -10.54 13.04
CA THR A 39 5.26 -9.99 13.29
C THR A 39 5.12 -8.71 14.12
N PRO A 40 5.67 -8.64 15.34
CA PRO A 40 5.65 -7.43 16.16
C PRO A 40 6.54 -6.35 15.54
N VAL A 41 5.94 -5.19 15.26
CA VAL A 41 6.63 -3.97 14.82
C VAL A 41 5.90 -2.77 15.41
N GLY A 42 6.66 -1.82 15.95
CA GLY A 42 6.15 -0.65 16.63
C GLY A 42 5.83 -0.92 18.10
N ASN A 43 4.76 -0.31 18.59
CA ASN A 43 4.37 -0.40 19.99
C ASN A 43 3.57 -1.67 20.26
N TYR A 44 4.09 -2.57 21.09
CA TYR A 44 3.36 -3.75 21.54
C TYR A 44 2.03 -3.34 22.24
N PRO A 45 0.90 -4.05 22.01
CA PRO A 45 0.77 -5.32 21.26
C PRO A 45 0.52 -5.17 19.76
N GLU A 46 0.76 -4.01 19.16
CA GLU A 46 0.56 -3.81 17.72
C GLU A 46 1.65 -4.49 16.87
N GLY A 47 1.32 -4.71 15.60
CA GLY A 47 2.25 -5.23 14.60
C GLY A 47 1.54 -5.60 13.33
N PHE A 48 2.00 -6.64 12.65
CA PHE A 48 1.61 -6.95 11.28
C PHE A 48 1.20 -8.41 11.09
N ALA A 49 0.00 -8.66 10.57
CA ALA A 49 -0.49 -9.99 10.23
C ALA A 49 -0.22 -10.31 8.76
N GLU A 50 0.18 -11.54 8.43
CA GLU A 50 0.65 -11.95 7.11
C GLU A 50 -0.42 -12.75 6.35
N GLU A 51 -0.63 -12.42 5.07
CA GLU A 51 -1.48 -13.19 4.17
C GLU A 51 -0.69 -13.55 2.89
N SER A 52 -0.52 -14.86 2.67
CA SER A 52 0.12 -15.37 1.46
C SER A 52 -0.72 -15.07 0.22
N TYR A 53 -0.05 -14.57 -0.82
CA TYR A 53 -0.68 -14.17 -2.08
C TYR A 53 -0.35 -15.18 -3.18
N ASN A 54 -1.38 -15.69 -3.87
CA ASN A 54 -1.28 -16.60 -5.02
C ASN A 54 -0.42 -17.87 -4.81
N GLY A 55 -0.36 -18.40 -3.59
CA GLY A 55 0.43 -19.60 -3.28
C GLY A 55 1.94 -19.38 -3.32
N TYR A 56 2.39 -18.15 -3.51
CA TYR A 56 3.79 -17.75 -3.35
C TYR A 56 4.05 -17.36 -1.90
N GLU A 57 5.16 -17.82 -1.35
CA GLU A 57 5.60 -17.46 -0.01
C GLU A 57 6.43 -16.18 -0.08
N GLY A 58 5.91 -15.11 0.52
CA GLY A 58 6.73 -13.97 0.93
C GLY A 58 7.16 -14.11 2.38
N GLU A 59 8.17 -13.34 2.77
CA GLU A 59 8.70 -13.28 4.12
C GLU A 59 8.50 -11.89 4.68
N ILE A 60 7.98 -11.83 5.91
CA ILE A 60 7.97 -10.62 6.71
C ILE A 60 8.83 -10.82 7.94
N SER A 61 9.64 -9.80 8.23
CA SER A 61 10.46 -9.69 9.43
C SER A 61 10.37 -8.28 10.00
N GLY A 62 10.43 -8.18 11.33
CA GLY A 62 10.25 -6.94 12.07
C GLY A 62 11.35 -6.73 13.07
N SER A 63 11.78 -5.48 13.26
CA SER A 63 12.70 -5.08 14.31
C SER A 63 12.44 -3.65 14.74
N GLY A 64 12.05 -3.44 16.00
CA GLY A 64 11.69 -2.12 16.51
C GLY A 64 10.55 -1.49 15.70
N HIS A 65 10.86 -0.39 14.98
CA HIS A 65 9.91 0.33 14.12
C HIS A 65 10.08 0.02 12.64
N SER A 66 10.90 -0.98 12.29
CA SER A 66 11.19 -1.36 10.91
C SER A 66 10.50 -2.66 10.55
N LEU A 67 9.82 -2.67 9.40
CA LEU A 67 9.20 -3.83 8.78
C LEU A 67 9.90 -4.10 7.46
N THR A 68 10.40 -5.31 7.27
CA THR A 68 10.97 -5.77 5.99
C THR A 68 10.03 -6.78 5.36
N VAL A 69 9.64 -6.53 4.12
CA VAL A 69 8.76 -7.39 3.34
C VAL A 69 9.52 -7.89 2.10
N ARG A 70 9.51 -9.20 1.87
CA ARG A 70 10.16 -9.85 0.74
C ARG A 70 9.20 -10.77 0.01
N GLY A 71 9.31 -10.84 -1.31
CA GLY A 71 8.49 -11.72 -2.14
C GLY A 71 7.04 -11.24 -2.26
N ASN A 72 6.11 -12.19 -2.44
CA ASN A 72 4.69 -11.94 -2.65
C ASN A 72 3.90 -12.14 -1.36
N VAL A 73 3.67 -11.05 -0.63
CA VAL A 73 2.91 -11.10 0.62
C VAL A 73 2.18 -9.80 0.88
N ARG A 74 0.94 -9.94 1.36
CA ARG A 74 0.17 -8.84 1.90
C ARG A 74 0.25 -8.86 3.41
N THR A 75 0.37 -7.68 4.01
CA THR A 75 0.34 -7.57 5.46
C THR A 75 -0.48 -6.39 5.96
N TYR A 76 -1.03 -6.59 7.15
CA TYR A 76 -2.05 -5.74 7.74
C TYR A 76 -1.58 -5.23 9.07
N TRP A 77 -1.67 -3.92 9.30
CA TRP A 77 -1.42 -3.39 10.64
C TRP A 77 -2.54 -3.84 11.58
N VAL A 78 -2.18 -4.62 12.60
CA VAL A 78 -3.09 -5.18 13.61
C VAL A 78 -2.86 -4.55 14.98
N LYS A 79 -3.93 -4.53 15.78
CA LYS A 79 -3.91 -4.01 17.15
C LYS A 79 -3.31 -4.98 18.17
N ASP A 80 -3.27 -6.27 17.83
CA ASP A 80 -2.84 -7.35 18.72
C ASP A 80 -2.17 -8.46 17.90
N VAL A 81 -0.85 -8.59 18.04
CA VAL A 81 -0.03 -9.60 17.36
C VAL A 81 -0.16 -10.99 17.97
N GLU A 82 -0.80 -11.14 19.13
CA GLU A 82 -1.01 -12.46 19.75
C GLU A 82 -2.20 -13.19 19.14
N LYS A 83 -2.90 -12.57 18.18
CA LYS A 83 -4.02 -13.16 17.46
C LYS A 83 -3.54 -13.81 16.17
N HIS A 84 -3.84 -15.10 16.03
CA HIS A 84 -3.39 -15.94 14.91
C HIS A 84 -4.56 -16.54 14.12
N ASP A 85 -5.79 -16.06 14.34
CA ASP A 85 -6.99 -16.48 13.62
C ASP A 85 -7.71 -15.23 13.07
N TRP A 86 -8.11 -15.26 11.80
CA TRP A 86 -8.70 -14.09 11.12
C TRP A 86 -9.94 -13.57 11.84
N SER A 87 -10.72 -14.45 12.47
CA SER A 87 -11.90 -14.07 13.26
C SER A 87 -11.55 -13.24 14.51
N GLN A 88 -10.33 -13.40 15.02
CA GLN A 88 -9.80 -12.69 16.18
C GLN A 88 -8.99 -11.45 15.81
N ILE A 89 -8.49 -11.37 14.57
CA ILE A 89 -7.74 -10.21 14.09
C ILE A 89 -8.59 -8.94 14.19
N ARG A 90 -7.98 -7.88 14.71
CA ARG A 90 -8.51 -6.51 14.68
C ARG A 90 -7.46 -5.60 14.10
N TYR A 91 -7.83 -4.87 13.08
CA TYR A 91 -6.92 -4.01 12.33
C TYR A 91 -6.80 -2.63 12.97
N LYS A 92 -5.66 -1.98 12.75
CA LYS A 92 -5.43 -0.59 13.13
C LYS A 92 -6.18 0.32 12.17
N ALA A 93 -7.11 1.07 12.73
CA ALA A 93 -7.85 2.10 12.05
C ALA A 93 -7.16 3.45 12.21
N LEU A 94 -7.16 4.25 11.14
CA LEU A 94 -6.57 5.57 11.10
C LEU A 94 -7.66 6.61 10.79
N ASP A 95 -7.71 7.67 11.61
CA ASP A 95 -8.41 8.91 11.26
C ASP A 95 -7.36 9.87 10.70
N LEU A 96 -7.46 10.17 9.40
CA LEU A 96 -6.45 10.92 8.68
C LEU A 96 -6.67 12.43 8.70
N ARG A 97 -7.88 12.91 9.04
CA ARG A 97 -8.24 14.33 8.93
C ARG A 97 -7.29 15.23 9.70
N GLY A 98 -6.68 16.18 9.00
CA GLY A 98 -5.71 17.11 9.58
C GLY A 98 -4.46 16.42 10.14
N LYS A 99 -4.13 15.21 9.66
CA LYS A 99 -2.94 14.45 10.08
C LYS A 99 -2.07 14.11 8.88
N SER A 100 -0.84 13.67 9.16
CA SER A 100 -0.01 13.03 8.16
C SER A 100 0.50 11.67 8.61
N LEU A 101 0.71 10.80 7.64
CA LEU A 101 1.41 9.53 7.78
C LEU A 101 2.81 9.69 7.21
N ARG A 102 3.81 9.52 8.08
CA ARG A 102 5.23 9.60 7.70
C ARG A 102 5.93 8.28 7.94
N PHE A 103 6.72 7.86 6.96
CA PHE A 103 7.49 6.63 7.03
C PHE A 103 8.75 6.74 6.16
N THR A 104 9.73 5.88 6.46
CA THR A 104 10.92 5.72 5.63
C THR A 104 10.73 4.50 4.73
N ALA A 105 10.91 4.67 3.43
CA ALA A 105 10.87 3.60 2.44
C ALA A 105 12.29 3.27 1.97
N ASP A 106 12.60 1.97 1.90
CA ASP A 106 13.78 1.44 1.21
C ASP A 106 13.31 0.47 0.12
N VAL A 107 13.28 0.96 -1.12
CA VAL A 107 12.94 0.17 -2.30
C VAL A 107 14.16 -0.12 -3.19
N SER A 108 15.37 0.07 -2.67
CA SER A 108 16.63 -0.08 -3.43
C SER A 108 16.78 -1.47 -4.06
N ARG A 109 16.20 -2.49 -3.42
CA ARG A 109 16.18 -3.89 -3.85
C ARG A 109 14.91 -4.29 -4.62
N VAL A 110 13.99 -3.36 -4.88
CA VAL A 110 12.77 -3.60 -5.65
C VAL A 110 13.07 -3.27 -7.11
N GLY A 111 13.21 -4.32 -7.92
CA GLY A 111 13.56 -4.23 -9.33
C GLY A 111 12.40 -3.80 -10.23
N CYS A 112 12.68 -3.71 -11.54
CA CYS A 112 11.64 -3.48 -12.54
C CYS A 112 10.57 -4.58 -12.48
N ALA A 113 9.33 -4.21 -12.82
CA ALA A 113 8.15 -5.09 -12.77
C ALA A 113 7.73 -5.59 -11.37
N CYS A 114 8.48 -5.28 -10.31
CA CYS A 114 8.04 -5.46 -8.94
C CYS A 114 7.35 -4.20 -8.42
N ASN A 115 6.40 -4.36 -7.50
CA ASN A 115 5.70 -3.27 -6.84
C ASN A 115 5.80 -3.45 -5.32
N ALA A 116 6.56 -2.59 -4.66
CA ALA A 116 6.44 -2.39 -3.22
C ALA A 116 5.37 -1.32 -3.00
N ALA A 117 4.37 -1.66 -2.19
CA ALA A 117 3.22 -0.81 -1.99
C ALA A 117 2.87 -0.60 -0.51
N LEU A 118 2.62 0.65 -0.12
CA LEU A 118 1.96 1.01 1.14
C LEU A 118 0.70 1.78 0.79
N TYR A 119 -0.45 1.26 1.19
CA TYR A 119 -1.74 1.84 0.85
C TYR A 119 -2.75 1.66 1.97
N LEU A 120 -3.83 2.42 1.90
CA LEU A 120 -4.92 2.37 2.86
C LEU A 120 -6.19 1.92 2.16
N VAL A 121 -6.98 1.06 2.80
CA VAL A 121 -8.29 0.66 2.28
C VAL A 121 -9.43 0.82 3.28
N GLY A 122 -10.64 1.04 2.76
CA GLY A 122 -11.91 1.05 3.50
C GLY A 122 -12.46 -0.35 3.80
N MET A 123 -11.65 -1.21 4.41
CA MET A 123 -12.02 -2.60 4.74
C MET A 123 -12.72 -2.72 6.12
N PRO A 124 -13.26 -3.89 6.53
CA PRO A 124 -13.88 -4.05 7.84
C PRO A 124 -12.83 -3.91 8.95
N SER A 125 -13.27 -3.71 10.20
CA SER A 125 -12.35 -3.54 11.34
C SER A 125 -11.56 -4.80 11.74
N GLY A 126 -11.84 -5.95 11.14
CA GLY A 126 -11.21 -7.23 11.43
C GLY A 126 -11.53 -8.26 10.36
N GLY A 127 -10.83 -9.39 10.40
CA GLY A 127 -11.11 -10.51 9.51
C GLY A 127 -12.47 -11.15 9.81
N HIS A 128 -12.99 -11.90 8.84
CA HIS A 128 -14.27 -12.60 8.93
C HIS A 128 -14.26 -13.92 8.17
N GLY A 129 -14.94 -14.94 8.70
CA GLY A 129 -15.14 -16.21 8.00
C GLY A 129 -13.84 -16.94 7.61
N GLY A 130 -12.77 -16.78 8.40
CA GLY A 130 -11.45 -17.35 8.08
C GLY A 130 -10.68 -16.61 6.99
N SER A 131 -11.07 -15.39 6.64
CA SER A 131 -10.36 -14.52 5.69
C SER A 131 -10.00 -13.18 6.32
N SER A 132 -9.04 -12.49 5.72
CA SER A 132 -8.69 -11.11 6.06
C SER A 132 -9.86 -10.12 5.88
N GLY A 133 -10.88 -10.47 5.10
CA GLY A 133 -11.92 -9.51 4.72
C GLY A 133 -11.40 -8.35 3.87
N TYR A 134 -10.23 -8.54 3.23
CA TYR A 134 -9.62 -7.58 2.33
C TYR A 134 -10.59 -7.16 1.22
N CYS A 135 -10.50 -5.89 0.87
CA CYS A 135 -11.09 -5.30 -0.31
C CYS A 135 -10.13 -4.23 -0.84
N ASP A 136 -10.26 -3.90 -2.12
CA ASP A 136 -9.63 -2.74 -2.75
C ASP A 136 -10.57 -2.17 -3.83
N ILE A 137 -10.15 -1.11 -4.52
CA ILE A 137 -11.03 -0.48 -5.51
C ILE A 137 -11.27 -1.37 -6.72
N GLN A 138 -10.36 -2.30 -7.01
CA GLN A 138 -10.44 -3.20 -8.16
C GLN A 138 -11.49 -4.31 -7.95
N GLY A 139 -12.08 -4.38 -6.75
CA GLY A 139 -13.05 -5.39 -6.39
C GLY A 139 -12.41 -6.73 -6.07
N VAL A 140 -11.15 -6.73 -5.65
CA VAL A 140 -10.52 -7.94 -5.12
C VAL A 140 -11.13 -8.26 -3.76
N GLY A 141 -11.52 -9.53 -3.58
CA GLY A 141 -12.43 -9.93 -2.52
C GLY A 141 -13.88 -9.86 -3.01
N ASP A 142 -14.84 -9.90 -2.08
CA ASP A 142 -16.26 -9.95 -2.45
C ASP A 142 -16.88 -8.56 -2.69
N ARG A 143 -16.08 -7.48 -2.67
CA ARG A 143 -16.55 -6.09 -2.83
C ARG A 143 -15.45 -5.10 -3.18
N GLU A 144 -15.84 -4.00 -3.83
CA GLU A 144 -15.02 -2.79 -4.00
C GLU A 144 -14.99 -1.98 -2.70
N CYS A 145 -13.87 -1.29 -2.42
CA CYS A 145 -13.80 -0.29 -1.37
C CYS A 145 -12.81 0.84 -1.68
N LEU A 146 -12.94 1.95 -0.94
CA LEU A 146 -12.03 3.10 -0.98
C LEU A 146 -10.57 2.62 -0.85
N GLU A 147 -9.69 3.14 -1.70
CA GLU A 147 -8.26 2.84 -1.72
C GLU A 147 -7.43 4.13 -1.87
N ILE A 148 -6.32 4.19 -1.15
CA ILE A 148 -5.39 5.33 -1.13
C ILE A 148 -3.98 4.78 -1.18
N ASP A 149 -3.33 4.91 -2.32
CA ASP A 149 -1.97 4.45 -2.55
C ASP A 149 -0.97 5.53 -2.15
N LEU A 150 -0.34 5.36 -1.00
CA LEU A 150 0.66 6.30 -0.47
C LEU A 150 2.04 6.08 -1.12
N LEU A 151 2.29 4.85 -1.56
CA LEU A 151 3.48 4.43 -2.28
C LEU A 151 3.10 3.20 -3.11
N GLU A 152 3.23 3.30 -4.42
CA GLU A 152 3.30 2.17 -5.35
C GLU A 152 4.57 2.36 -6.16
N GLY A 153 5.57 1.51 -5.98
CA GLY A 153 6.81 1.74 -6.69
C GLY A 153 7.90 0.71 -6.53
N ASN A 154 9.01 1.05 -7.17
CA ASN A 154 10.25 0.32 -7.15
C ASN A 154 11.39 1.31 -7.36
N ARG A 155 12.62 0.82 -7.52
CA ARG A 155 13.78 1.71 -7.71
C ARG A 155 13.70 2.63 -8.95
N LYS A 156 12.75 2.45 -9.88
CA LYS A 156 12.65 3.22 -11.12
C LYS A 156 11.51 4.22 -11.16
N ALA A 157 10.43 3.97 -10.46
CA ALA A 157 9.30 4.89 -10.40
C ALA A 157 8.53 4.73 -9.09
N ILE A 158 7.87 5.80 -8.70
CA ILE A 158 6.91 5.85 -7.60
C ILE A 158 5.63 6.50 -8.10
N GLN A 159 4.50 5.97 -7.64
CA GLN A 159 3.18 6.47 -7.88
C GLN A 159 2.43 6.61 -6.55
N THR A 160 1.62 7.65 -6.47
CA THR A 160 0.61 7.82 -5.42
C THR A 160 -0.73 7.99 -6.10
N THR A 161 -1.76 7.32 -5.58
CA THR A 161 -3.04 7.23 -6.29
C THR A 161 -4.21 7.35 -5.32
N LEU A 162 -5.21 8.14 -5.71
CA LEU A 162 -6.50 8.18 -5.02
C LEU A 162 -7.55 7.41 -5.81
N HIS A 163 -8.26 6.55 -5.10
CA HIS A 163 -9.33 5.71 -5.61
C HIS A 163 -10.58 5.88 -4.72
N THR A 164 -11.35 6.94 -4.96
CA THR A 164 -12.47 7.36 -4.11
C THR A 164 -13.85 6.98 -4.64
N GLN A 165 -13.96 6.59 -5.92
CA GLN A 165 -15.23 6.26 -6.55
C GLN A 165 -15.17 4.90 -7.28
N THR A 166 -16.30 4.22 -7.40
CA THR A 166 -16.39 3.03 -8.24
C THR A 166 -16.52 3.43 -9.71
N GLY A 167 -15.91 2.71 -10.63
CA GLY A 167 -16.01 2.99 -12.06
C GLY A 167 -14.81 2.52 -12.87
N LYS A 168 -15.04 2.19 -14.14
CA LYS A 168 -14.06 1.56 -15.05
C LYS A 168 -13.64 2.46 -16.22
N LYS A 169 -13.73 3.77 -16.06
CA LYS A 169 -13.40 4.72 -17.13
C LYS A 169 -12.26 5.62 -16.69
N ALA A 170 -11.33 5.93 -17.60
CA ALA A 170 -10.30 6.94 -17.35
C ALA A 170 -10.88 8.36 -17.53
N ASP A 171 -11.82 8.75 -16.67
CA ASP A 171 -12.61 9.98 -16.76
C ASP A 171 -12.24 11.02 -15.68
N GLY A 172 -11.21 10.74 -14.87
CA GLY A 172 -10.72 11.67 -13.86
C GLY A 172 -11.57 11.74 -12.59
N THR A 173 -12.56 10.86 -12.42
CA THR A 173 -13.35 10.78 -11.18
C THR A 173 -12.64 10.03 -10.05
N CYS A 174 -11.36 9.71 -10.22
CA CYS A 174 -10.56 8.94 -9.27
C CYS A 174 -11.18 7.57 -8.97
N ASN A 175 -11.61 6.88 -10.02
CA ASN A 175 -12.22 5.55 -9.91
C ASN A 175 -11.18 4.42 -9.92
N GLN A 176 -11.44 3.24 -10.49
CA GLN A 176 -10.44 2.17 -10.59
C GLN A 176 -9.19 2.55 -11.38
N TYR A 177 -9.27 3.55 -12.26
CA TYR A 177 -8.09 4.13 -12.92
C TYR A 177 -7.29 5.07 -12.02
N GLY A 178 -7.92 5.55 -10.96
CA GLY A 178 -7.34 6.42 -9.97
C GLY A 178 -7.08 7.84 -10.47
N CYS A 179 -6.80 8.70 -9.51
CA CYS A 179 -6.13 9.96 -9.76
C CYS A 179 -4.69 9.79 -9.30
N ALA A 180 -3.79 9.61 -10.26
CA ALA A 180 -2.41 9.22 -10.01
C ALA A 180 -1.43 10.36 -10.27
N VAL A 181 -0.39 10.44 -9.45
CA VAL A 181 0.80 11.26 -9.67
C VAL A 181 1.98 10.31 -9.65
N ASN A 182 2.82 10.38 -10.67
CA ASN A 182 3.93 9.48 -10.84
C ASN A 182 5.22 10.24 -11.12
N TRP A 183 6.30 9.85 -10.45
CA TRP A 183 7.66 10.26 -10.76
C TRP A 183 8.49 9.05 -11.19
N GLY A 184 9.39 9.24 -12.16
CA GLY A 184 10.27 8.19 -12.67
C GLY A 184 9.75 7.47 -13.93
N LYS A 185 8.43 7.49 -14.22
CA LYS A 185 7.86 6.83 -15.42
C LYS A 185 8.31 7.46 -16.74
N SER A 186 8.26 8.79 -16.86
CA SER A 186 8.64 9.52 -18.07
C SER A 186 10.04 10.13 -18.00
N SER A 187 10.50 10.49 -16.79
CA SER A 187 11.81 11.04 -16.51
C SER A 187 12.26 10.62 -15.12
N GLN A 188 13.54 10.27 -14.99
CA GLN A 188 14.19 9.97 -13.69
C GLN A 188 14.85 11.21 -13.07
N GLU A 189 14.49 12.43 -13.47
CA GLU A 189 15.02 13.64 -12.83
C GLU A 189 14.58 13.73 -11.35
N HIS A 190 13.29 13.55 -11.09
CA HIS A 190 12.72 13.68 -9.74
C HIS A 190 12.88 12.43 -8.88
N TYR A 191 12.84 11.24 -9.48
CA TYR A 191 12.87 9.97 -8.77
C TYR A 191 13.55 8.89 -9.60
N GLY A 192 14.44 8.11 -8.98
CA GLY A 192 15.23 7.09 -9.65
C GLY A 192 16.58 6.93 -8.98
N THR A 193 17.50 6.17 -9.59
CA THR A 193 18.86 6.03 -9.06
C THR A 193 19.68 7.26 -9.44
N ALA A 194 20.36 7.87 -8.46
CA ALA A 194 21.09 9.13 -8.65
C ALA A 194 20.22 10.30 -9.16
N SER A 195 18.97 10.34 -8.69
CA SER A 195 17.98 11.38 -8.98
C SER A 195 17.83 12.36 -7.81
N MET A 196 16.95 13.37 -7.93
CA MET A 196 16.58 14.26 -6.83
C MET A 196 16.17 13.49 -5.57
N ILE A 197 15.30 12.49 -5.73
CA ILE A 197 15.09 11.43 -4.74
C ILE A 197 15.79 10.17 -5.26
N ASP A 198 16.93 9.83 -4.65
CA ASP A 198 17.72 8.66 -4.99
C ASP A 198 17.11 7.40 -4.37
N SER A 199 16.39 6.63 -5.18
CA SER A 199 15.73 5.37 -4.81
C SER A 199 16.71 4.21 -4.59
N GLY A 200 18.01 4.41 -4.86
CA GLY A 200 19.08 3.46 -4.55
C GLY A 200 19.38 3.34 -3.05
N ARG A 201 18.78 4.19 -2.23
CA ARG A 201 18.93 4.25 -0.77
C ARG A 201 17.61 4.70 -0.12
N PRO A 202 17.49 4.61 1.22
CA PRO A 202 16.26 5.01 1.90
C PRO A 202 15.88 6.48 1.66
N TYR A 203 14.58 6.75 1.61
CA TYR A 203 13.99 8.09 1.56
C TYR A 203 12.73 8.15 2.44
N GLU A 204 12.35 9.35 2.83
CA GLU A 204 11.15 9.60 3.63
C GLU A 204 9.95 9.90 2.73
N VAL A 205 8.77 9.46 3.17
CA VAL A 205 7.48 9.77 2.57
C VAL A 205 6.62 10.42 3.63
N ASP A 206 5.98 11.53 3.30
CA ASP A 206 5.00 12.22 4.15
C ASP A 206 3.71 12.42 3.35
N ALA A 207 2.68 11.65 3.70
CA ALA A 207 1.34 11.76 3.13
C ALA A 207 0.44 12.52 4.11
N ALA A 208 0.16 13.79 3.81
CA ALA A 208 -0.66 14.68 4.63
C ALA A 208 -2.08 14.79 4.08
N PHE A 209 -3.05 14.82 4.99
CA PHE A 209 -4.47 14.95 4.69
C PHE A 209 -5.01 16.17 5.43
N ASP A 210 -5.53 17.16 4.70
CA ASP A 210 -6.12 18.35 5.33
C ASP A 210 -7.53 18.09 5.89
N GLN A 211 -8.19 19.13 6.38
CA GLN A 211 -9.54 19.03 6.96
C GLN A 211 -10.62 18.76 5.91
N ASP A 212 -10.37 19.16 4.66
CA ASP A 212 -11.26 18.96 3.52
C ASP A 212 -10.99 17.60 2.84
N GLY A 213 -10.02 16.85 3.36
CA GLY A 213 -9.64 15.54 2.86
C GLY A 213 -8.69 15.60 1.67
N HIS A 214 -8.07 16.73 1.34
CA HIS A 214 -7.06 16.76 0.28
C HIS A 214 -5.79 16.06 0.71
N MET A 215 -5.27 15.20 -0.17
CA MET A 215 -4.01 14.50 0.04
C MET A 215 -2.83 15.23 -0.62
N THR A 216 -1.77 15.47 0.14
CA THR A 216 -0.48 15.92 -0.39
C THR A 216 0.59 14.91 -0.01
N VAL A 217 1.35 14.42 -0.98
CA VAL A 217 2.49 13.53 -0.74
C VAL A 217 3.80 14.25 -1.04
N ARG A 218 4.72 14.18 -0.09
CA ARG A 218 6.08 14.72 -0.23
C ARG A 218 7.10 13.61 -0.01
N LEU A 219 8.17 13.67 -0.79
CA LEU A 219 9.33 12.80 -0.64
C LEU A 219 10.49 13.60 -0.05
N GLY A 220 11.15 13.03 0.94
CA GLY A 220 12.26 13.64 1.65
C GLY A 220 13.54 12.82 1.53
N GLN A 221 14.67 13.46 1.24
CA GLN A 221 15.98 12.81 1.33
C GLN A 221 17.04 13.84 1.72
N ASP A 222 17.96 13.44 2.60
CA ASP A 222 19.03 14.31 3.13
C ASP A 222 18.52 15.65 3.70
N GLY A 223 17.37 15.63 4.36
CA GLY A 223 16.75 16.81 4.96
C GLY A 223 16.02 17.74 3.98
N THR A 224 16.02 17.44 2.68
CA THR A 224 15.30 18.23 1.67
C THR A 224 14.01 17.53 1.28
N TRP A 225 12.92 18.31 1.13
CA TRP A 225 11.58 17.80 0.81
C TRP A 225 11.09 18.33 -0.53
N HIS A 226 10.52 17.43 -1.33
CA HIS A 226 9.95 17.72 -2.64
C HIS A 226 8.52 17.20 -2.70
N SER A 227 7.59 18.01 -3.21
CA SER A 227 6.20 17.60 -3.32
C SER A 227 5.97 16.89 -4.65
N CYS A 228 5.47 15.65 -4.60
CA CYS A 228 4.76 15.09 -5.75
C CYS A 228 3.61 16.05 -6.03
N ALA A 229 3.53 16.62 -7.24
CA ALA A 229 2.57 17.70 -7.56
C ALA A 229 1.18 17.41 -6.96
N PRO A 230 0.53 18.40 -6.33
CA PRO A 230 -0.57 18.13 -5.41
C PRO A 230 -1.75 17.46 -6.11
N GLN A 231 -2.24 16.36 -5.54
CA GLN A 231 -3.55 15.81 -5.84
C GLN A 231 -4.58 16.54 -4.97
N ARG A 232 -5.18 17.63 -5.48
CA ARG A 232 -6.31 18.27 -4.79
C ARG A 232 -7.57 17.45 -5.00
N LEU A 233 -7.82 16.48 -4.14
CA LEU A 233 -8.99 15.60 -4.21
C LEU A 233 -9.51 15.28 -2.82
N ASN A 234 -10.81 15.43 -2.62
CA ASN A 234 -11.47 15.15 -1.34
C ASN A 234 -11.49 13.64 -1.11
N VAL A 235 -10.81 13.19 -0.07
CA VAL A 235 -10.76 11.78 0.35
C VAL A 235 -11.87 11.45 1.36
N ILE A 236 -12.61 12.47 1.82
CA ILE A 236 -13.46 12.39 2.99
C ILE A 236 -14.78 13.11 2.70
N ASP A 237 -15.79 12.33 2.33
CA ASP A 237 -17.21 12.67 2.51
C ASP A 237 -17.79 11.73 3.58
#